data_AF-A0AAQ3KHY1-F1
#
_entry.id   AF-A0AAQ3KHY1-F1
#
_cell.length_a   1.000
_cell.length_b   1.000
_cell.length_c   1.000
_cell.angle_alpha   90.00
_cell.angle_beta   90.00
_cell.angle_gamma   90.00
#
_symmetry.space_group_name_H-M   'P 1'
#
loop_
_entity.id
_entity.type
_entity.pdbx_description
1 polymer ?
#
loop_
_entity_poly.entity_id
_entity_poly.type
_entity_poly.pdbx_seq_one_letter_code
_entity_poly.pdbx_strand_id
1 'polypeptide(L)'
;MREFSTCDIKYSEYTPCEDRDRSVLFKCDRLIYQKQHCPKRGELLRCLILAPTGYKTMFPWPTSWDAAWFVNVPHKEPMVENAVQKWIRVEDKF
;
A
#
# COMPACT_ATOMS: atom_id res chain seq x y z
N MET A 1 -5.14 25.85 9.69
CA MET A 1 -4.88 24.47 9.20
C MET A 1 -6.20 23.74 9.15
N ARG A 2 -6.46 22.89 8.16
CA ARG A 2 -7.62 21.98 8.23
C ARG A 2 -7.24 20.84 9.16
N GLU A 3 -8.06 20.61 10.19
CA GLU A 3 -7.90 19.47 11.09
C GLU A 3 -8.52 18.23 10.43
N PHE A 4 -7.72 17.19 10.29
CA PHE A 4 -8.14 15.89 9.80
C PHE A 4 -8.05 14.90 10.97
N SER A 5 -9.10 14.11 11.19
CA SER A 5 -9.07 13.01 12.15
C SER A 5 -8.16 11.89 11.66
N THR A 6 -7.78 10.97 12.54
CA THR A 6 -7.02 9.77 12.18
C THR A 6 -7.94 8.75 11.52
N CYS A 7 -7.47 8.11 10.45
CA CYS A 7 -8.16 6.97 9.84
C CYS A 7 -8.00 5.72 10.72
N ASP A 8 -8.94 4.79 10.58
CA ASP A 8 -8.80 3.41 11.05
C ASP A 8 -7.62 2.73 10.33
N ILE A 9 -6.88 1.87 11.04
CA ILE A 9 -5.68 1.20 10.52
C ILE A 9 -5.98 0.31 9.31
N LYS A 10 -7.21 -0.21 9.18
CA LYS A 10 -7.62 -0.99 8.01
C LYS A 10 -7.50 -0.24 6.68
N TYR A 11 -7.42 1.10 6.72
CA TYR A 11 -7.24 1.93 5.53
C TYR A 11 -5.77 2.17 5.17
N SER A 12 -4.81 1.53 5.85
CA SER A 12 -3.38 1.67 5.54
C SER A 12 -3.03 1.25 4.11
N GLU A 13 -3.77 0.28 3.57
CA GLU A 13 -3.59 -0.27 2.21
C GLU A 13 -4.72 0.15 1.26
N TYR A 14 -5.51 1.15 1.66
CA TYR A 14 -6.66 1.57 0.89
C TYR A 14 -6.22 2.18 -0.45
N THR A 15 -6.56 1.49 -1.55
CA THR A 15 -6.29 1.94 -2.92
C THR A 15 -7.60 2.29 -3.62
N PRO A 16 -8.14 3.51 -3.42
CA PRO A 16 -9.52 3.88 -3.75
C PRO A 16 -9.92 3.69 -5.22
N CYS A 17 -8.97 3.81 -6.14
CA CYS A 17 -9.21 3.71 -7.58
C CYS A 17 -9.06 2.28 -8.13
N GLU A 18 -8.47 1.39 -7.34
CA GLU A 18 -8.23 -0.03 -7.68
C GLU A 18 -9.05 -0.93 -6.74
N ASP A 19 -10.29 -0.51 -6.48
CA ASP A 19 -11.22 -1.20 -5.61
C ASP A 19 -11.97 -2.28 -6.40
N ARG A 20 -11.74 -3.56 -6.06
CA ARG A 20 -12.36 -4.70 -6.73
C ARG A 20 -13.89 -4.67 -6.61
N ASP A 21 -14.41 -4.33 -5.45
CA ASP A 21 -15.84 -4.35 -5.15
C ASP A 21 -16.57 -3.23 -5.92
N ARG A 22 -15.88 -2.13 -6.21
CA ARG A 22 -16.36 -1.08 -7.11
C ARG A 22 -16.28 -1.50 -8.58
N SER A 23 -15.19 -2.14 -8.98
CA SER A 23 -14.98 -2.59 -10.37
C SER A 23 -16.05 -3.56 -10.85
N VAL A 24 -16.53 -4.47 -9.98
CA VAL A 24 -17.61 -5.42 -10.32
C VAL A 24 -18.98 -4.78 -10.54
N LEU A 25 -19.18 -3.52 -10.15
CA LEU A 25 -20.43 -2.79 -10.38
C LEU A 25 -20.58 -2.33 -11.84
N PHE A 26 -19.50 -2.35 -12.62
CA PHE A 26 -19.50 -1.92 -14.00
C PHE A 26 -19.76 -3.07 -14.96
N LYS A 27 -20.40 -2.78 -16.10
CA LYS A 27 -20.68 -3.79 -17.12
C LYS A 27 -19.39 -4.38 -17.69
N CYS A 28 -19.43 -5.67 -18.00
CA CYS A 28 -18.41 -6.38 -18.77
C CYS A 28 -18.41 -6.02 -20.26
N ASP A 29 -18.75 -4.79 -20.63
CA ASP A 29 -18.64 -4.29 -22.00
C ASP A 29 -17.31 -3.54 -22.15
N ARG A 30 -16.60 -3.78 -23.25
CA ARG A 30 -15.29 -3.14 -23.58
C ARG A 30 -14.29 -3.11 -22.42
N LEU A 31 -14.33 -4.13 -21.56
CA LEU A 31 -13.46 -4.23 -20.38
C LEU A 31 -13.55 -3.01 -19.44
N ILE A 32 -14.71 -2.34 -19.38
CA ILE A 32 -14.89 -1.17 -18.49
C ILE A 32 -14.64 -1.56 -17.03
N TYR A 33 -15.04 -2.76 -16.61
CA TYR A 33 -14.77 -3.28 -15.26
C TYR A 33 -13.27 -3.42 -14.92
N GLN A 34 -12.36 -3.48 -15.90
CA GLN A 34 -10.91 -3.54 -15.66
C GLN A 34 -10.26 -2.15 -15.54
N LYS A 35 -10.99 -1.08 -15.87
CA LYS A 35 -10.47 0.28 -15.74
C LYS A 35 -10.39 0.68 -14.26
N GLN A 36 -9.53 1.64 -13.95
CA GLN A 36 -9.51 2.25 -12.62
C GLN A 36 -10.78 3.09 -12.40
N HIS A 37 -11.48 2.84 -11.30
CA HIS A 37 -12.73 3.49 -10.94
C HIS A 37 -12.54 4.23 -9.62
N CYS A 38 -12.23 5.52 -9.69
CA CYS A 38 -12.02 6.32 -8.49
C CYS A 38 -13.33 6.72 -7.78
N PRO A 39 -13.30 6.98 -6.46
CA PRO A 39 -14.39 7.57 -5.71
C PRO A 39 -14.75 8.97 -6.19
N LYS A 40 -16.04 9.30 -6.12
CA LYS A 40 -16.47 10.70 -6.31
C LYS A 40 -15.98 11.54 -5.14
N ARG A 41 -15.94 12.86 -5.31
CA ARG A 41 -15.41 13.81 -4.30
C ARG A 41 -16.06 13.70 -2.90
N GLY A 42 -17.30 13.21 -2.82
CA GLY A 42 -18.02 12.98 -1.56
C GLY A 42 -17.73 11.64 -0.88
N GLU A 43 -17.15 10.69 -1.60
CA GLU A 43 -16.82 9.34 -1.12
C GLU A 43 -15.36 9.23 -0.66
N LEU A 44 -14.54 10.26 -0.93
CA LEU A 44 -13.14 10.28 -0.54
C LEU A 44 -12.99 10.36 0.99
N LEU A 45 -12.19 9.45 1.54
CA LEU A 45 -11.73 9.53 2.93
C LEU A 45 -10.96 10.83 3.16
N ARG A 46 -11.34 11.57 4.20
CA ARG A 46 -10.72 12.82 4.64
C ARG A 46 -10.17 12.66 6.05
N CYS A 47 -9.19 11.78 6.18
CA CYS A 47 -8.50 11.50 7.43
C CYS A 47 -7.02 11.25 7.16
N LEU A 48 -6.20 11.30 8.22
CA LEU A 48 -4.78 11.00 8.16
C LEU A 48 -4.56 9.51 8.40
N ILE A 49 -3.88 8.84 7.48
CA ILE A 49 -3.44 7.46 7.67
C ILE A 49 -2.25 7.47 8.64
N LEU A 50 -2.38 6.71 9.73
CA LEU A 50 -1.30 6.59 10.70
C LEU A 50 -0.22 5.64 10.20
N ALA A 51 1.02 5.91 10.61
CA ALA A 51 2.10 4.95 10.45
C ALA A 51 1.75 3.68 11.24
N PRO A 52 1.88 2.48 10.65
CA PRO A 52 1.70 1.22 11.37
C PRO A 52 2.63 1.12 12.58
N THR A 53 2.22 0.34 13.57
CA THR A 53 3.03 0.10 14.77
C THR A 53 4.38 -0.51 14.38
N GLY A 54 5.48 0.13 14.80
CA GLY A 54 6.83 -0.33 14.50
C GLY A 54 7.39 0.11 13.15
N TYR A 55 6.67 0.96 12.40
CA TYR A 55 7.19 1.57 11.18
C TYR A 55 8.44 2.41 11.48
N LYS A 56 9.52 2.16 10.75
CA LYS A 56 10.81 2.85 10.89
C LYS A 56 10.97 3.93 9.83
N THR A 57 11.68 5.00 10.16
CA THR A 57 12.06 6.03 9.19
C THR A 57 12.89 5.41 8.06
N MET A 58 12.53 5.73 6.82
CA MET A 58 13.24 5.26 5.63
C MET A 58 14.67 5.79 5.60
N PHE A 59 15.55 5.08 4.90
CA PHE A 59 16.91 5.55 4.64
C PHE A 59 16.89 6.83 3.79
N PRO A 60 17.89 7.71 3.93
CA PRO A 60 18.05 8.80 2.98
C PRO A 60 18.41 8.26 1.59
N TRP A 61 18.03 9.01 0.56
CA TRP A 61 18.53 8.80 -0.78
C TRP A 61 20.06 9.02 -0.80
N PRO A 62 20.87 8.18 -1.47
CA PRO A 62 20.51 7.12 -2.41
C PRO A 62 20.33 5.73 -1.80
N THR A 63 20.68 5.51 -0.52
CA THR A 63 20.64 4.18 0.11
C THR A 63 19.25 3.55 0.13
N SER A 64 18.18 4.36 0.14
CA SER A 64 16.81 3.87 0.02
C SER A 64 16.47 3.22 -1.33
N TRP A 65 17.36 3.31 -2.33
CA TRP A 65 17.18 2.62 -3.61
C TRP A 65 17.45 1.11 -3.49
N ASP A 66 18.48 0.74 -2.72
CA ASP A 66 18.93 -0.65 -2.56
C ASP A 66 18.34 -1.34 -1.31
N ALA A 67 17.93 -0.56 -0.30
CA ALA A 67 17.57 -1.10 1.00
C ALA A 67 16.27 -0.53 1.57
N ALA A 68 15.51 -1.39 2.23
CA ALA A 68 14.31 -1.03 2.98
C ALA A 68 14.26 -1.80 4.30
N TRP A 69 13.56 -1.24 5.28
CA TRP A 69 13.31 -1.95 6.54
C TRP A 69 12.32 -3.09 6.33
N PHE A 70 12.69 -4.30 6.71
CA PHE A 70 11.81 -5.47 6.65
C PHE A 70 10.49 -5.27 7.42
N VAL A 71 10.52 -4.48 8.51
CA VAL A 71 9.33 -4.14 9.31
C VAL A 71 8.37 -3.16 8.63
N ASN A 72 8.83 -2.44 7.59
CA ASN A 72 7.99 -1.51 6.84
C ASN A 72 7.24 -2.18 5.68
N VAL A 73 7.55 -3.45 5.38
CA VAL A 73 6.89 -4.18 4.30
C VAL A 73 5.61 -4.84 4.83
N PRO A 74 4.42 -4.47 4.31
CA PRO A 74 3.14 -4.94 4.85
C PRO A 74 2.88 -6.43 4.59
N HIS A 75 3.23 -6.93 3.40
CA HIS A 75 3.03 -8.31 2.96
C HIS A 75 4.38 -8.98 2.71
N LYS A 76 4.72 -10.01 3.50
CA LYS A 76 6.06 -10.63 3.51
C LYS A 76 6.13 -11.90 2.67
N GLU A 77 4.99 -12.48 2.32
CA GLU A 77 4.87 -13.72 1.55
C GLU A 77 5.62 -13.62 0.21
N PRO A 78 5.47 -12.54 -0.58
CA PRO A 78 6.25 -12.39 -1.80
C PRO A 78 7.75 -12.33 -1.52
N MET A 79 8.17 -11.76 -0.39
CA MET A 79 9.60 -11.70 -0.05
C MET A 79 10.18 -13.09 0.23
N VAL A 80 9.41 -13.96 0.89
CA VAL A 80 9.81 -15.36 1.14
C VAL A 80 10.00 -16.11 -0.17
N GLU A 81 9.09 -15.93 -1.12
CA GLU A 81 9.18 -16.59 -2.43
C GLU A 81 10.31 -16.01 -3.29
N ASN A 82 10.45 -14.68 -3.34
CA ASN A 82 11.51 -13.99 -4.07
C ASN A 82 12.91 -14.21 -3.45
N ALA A 83 13.00 -14.58 -2.17
CA ALA A 83 14.25 -14.98 -1.55
C ALA A 83 14.80 -16.28 -2.17
N VAL A 84 13.94 -17.21 -2.58
CA VAL A 84 14.34 -18.43 -3.31
C VAL A 84 14.97 -18.06 -4.67
N GLN A 85 14.45 -17.03 -5.32
CA GLN A 85 14.99 -16.47 -6.58
C GLN A 85 16.24 -15.60 -6.38
N LYS A 86 16.66 -15.37 -5.13
CA LYS A 86 17.81 -14.51 -4.72
C LYS A 86 17.70 -13.04 -5.13
N TRP A 87 16.49 -12.56 -5.41
CA TRP A 87 16.25 -11.15 -5.77
C TRP A 87 16.25 -10.23 -4.54
N ILE A 88 15.94 -10.79 -3.38
CA ILE A 88 15.91 -10.08 -2.10
C ILE A 88 16.90 -10.76 -1.16
N ARG A 89 17.72 -9.95 -0.48
CA ARG A 89 18.59 -10.40 0.60
C ARG A 89 18.08 -9.77 1.89
N VAL A 90 17.66 -10.61 2.84
CA VAL A 90 17.38 -10.16 4.19
C VAL A 90 18.68 -10.28 4.96
N GLU A 91 19.28 -9.15 5.32
CA GLU A 91 20.43 -9.16 6.23
C GLU A 91 19.91 -9.40 7.65
N ASP A 92 19.98 -10.65 8.12
CA ASP A 92 19.93 -10.93 9.54
C ASP A 92 21.20 -10.37 10.17
N LYS A 93 21.10 -9.17 10.76
CA LYS A 93 22.05 -8.80 11.81
C LYS A 93 21.71 -9.66 13.02
N PHE A 94 22.54 -10.69 13.22
CA PHE A 94 22.71 -11.54 14.42
C PHE A 94 21.91 -11.15 15.66
#